data_AF-A0A0A2EXE8-F1
#
_entry.id   AF-A0A0A2EXE8-F1
#
_cell.length_a   1.000
_cell.length_b   1.000
_cell.length_c   1.000
_cell.angle_alpha   90.00
_cell.angle_beta   90.00
_cell.angle_gamma   90.00
#
_symmetry.space_group_name_H-M   'P 1'
#
loop_
_entity.id
_entity.type
_entity.pdbx_description
1 polymer ?
#
loop_
_entity_poly.entity_id
_entity_poly.type
_entity_poly.pdbx_seq_one_letter_code
_entity_poly.pdbx_strand_id
1 'polypeptide(L)'
;MKQYLLPALIAFLAFLPIRSSYAIGRYTPADSTQDVRNAARRLLPSSDLDKDLERLLRTWHKGYSTKTKRGERPCINSDTGPYTPDSVYIRRLSALPSAVPIQFNPAVKQCIKLYTEERRRLVRYMLSLADLYFPQIEETLDRHNLPIELKYLTIVESALNPTAVSPAGAAGIWQFMLATGKIYGLTINSLVDERLDLQKSTEAACRYFKDMYDLYRDWLLCIAAYNCGLGNVNKAIRKSGGKTDFWEIYPYLPRETRNYIPLFIGAYYAMHYHIEHEICAGETGVPLATDTIMLSRQVSFDHIRRLSGVTNDELQLLNPQYRRGIIPGNTQLCRLRLPVTAIKELDKVRDSLYSPDLEVSVSDFPEQGGQRSGGSGRTIIFHNVKRGESLSSIAKRYGTSVAAIQKANGLKSASVKPGQKLQITKSSSAGSKKKGKYRAKRKSRRRK
;
A
#
# COMPACT_ATOMS: atom_id res chain seq x y z
N MET A 1 -19.95 -40.03 37.02
CA MET A 1 -20.00 -39.10 38.17
C MET A 1 -20.15 -37.70 37.58
N LYS A 2 -21.36 -37.17 37.39
CA LYS A 2 -22.17 -36.43 38.39
C LYS A 2 -21.31 -35.43 39.18
N GLN A 3 -21.62 -34.14 39.38
CA GLN A 3 -22.68 -33.21 39.00
C GLN A 3 -22.40 -31.92 39.85
N TYR A 4 -22.94 -30.75 39.47
CA TYR A 4 -23.11 -29.51 40.29
C TYR A 4 -21.89 -28.54 40.40
N LEU A 5 -21.99 -27.20 40.33
CA LEU A 5 -23.11 -26.23 40.25
C LEU A 5 -22.57 -24.83 39.82
N LEU A 6 -23.06 -24.30 38.70
CA LEU A 6 -23.56 -22.91 38.55
C LEU A 6 -25.10 -23.06 38.58
N PRO A 7 -25.95 -22.08 38.97
CA PRO A 7 -25.71 -20.68 39.37
C PRO A 7 -26.53 -20.24 40.62
N ALA A 8 -26.24 -19.08 41.20
CA ALA A 8 -27.14 -18.42 42.16
C ALA A 8 -27.29 -16.92 41.86
N LEU A 9 -28.51 -16.59 41.40
CA LEU A 9 -29.33 -15.40 41.67
C LEU A 9 -28.74 -14.01 41.33
N ILE A 10 -29.35 -13.18 40.47
CA ILE A 10 -30.79 -12.95 40.22
C ILE A 10 -31.59 -13.00 41.53
N ALA A 11 -31.29 -12.08 42.44
CA ALA A 11 -32.24 -11.59 43.43
C ALA A 11 -31.78 -10.24 43.97
N PHE A 12 -32.00 -9.19 43.19
CA PHE A 12 -32.22 -7.85 43.71
C PHE A 12 -33.19 -7.10 42.77
N LEU A 13 -34.31 -7.76 42.45
CA LEU A 13 -35.43 -7.22 41.66
C LEU A 13 -36.77 -7.36 42.40
N ALA A 14 -36.76 -7.28 43.73
CA ALA A 14 -38.01 -7.28 44.49
C ALA A 14 -37.82 -6.64 45.87
N PHE A 15 -37.82 -5.30 45.95
CA PHE A 15 -38.33 -4.56 47.11
C PHE A 15 -38.70 -3.11 46.71
N LEU A 16 -39.95 -2.98 46.21
CA LEU A 16 -40.91 -1.87 46.41
C LEU A 16 -40.67 -0.48 45.75
N PRO A 17 -41.74 0.32 45.47
CA PRO A 17 -43.14 0.00 45.20
C PRO A 17 -43.68 0.64 43.89
N ILE A 18 -44.68 0.02 43.29
CA ILE A 18 -45.52 0.63 42.27
C ILE A 18 -46.52 1.58 42.97
N ARG A 19 -46.33 2.89 42.80
CA ARG A 19 -47.42 3.87 42.85
C ARG A 19 -47.40 4.69 41.58
N SER A 20 -48.48 4.52 40.83
CA SER A 20 -48.91 5.38 39.73
C SER A 20 -49.06 6.82 40.21
N SER A 21 -48.40 7.74 39.51
CA SER A 21 -48.90 9.07 39.19
C SER A 21 -48.16 9.54 37.95
N TYR A 22 -48.87 9.54 36.82
CA TYR A 22 -48.49 10.26 35.62
C TYR A 22 -48.30 11.74 35.97
N ALA A 23 -47.06 12.17 36.19
CA ALA A 23 -46.67 13.55 35.94
C ALA A 23 -46.08 13.56 34.53
N ILE A 24 -46.93 13.89 33.55
CA ILE A 24 -46.47 14.34 32.23
C ILE A 24 -45.75 15.66 32.49
N GLY A 25 -44.46 15.57 32.83
CA GLY A 25 -43.54 16.68 32.78
C GLY A 25 -43.51 17.13 31.33
N ARG A 26 -44.00 18.34 31.08
CA ARG A 26 -43.98 18.98 29.77
C ARG A 26 -42.56 18.88 29.21
N TYR A 27 -42.37 18.06 28.18
CA TYR A 27 -41.17 18.07 27.38
C TYR A 27 -41.19 19.41 26.62
N THR A 28 -40.47 20.41 27.13
CA THR A 28 -40.24 21.66 26.42
C THR A 28 -39.26 21.36 25.29
N PRO A 29 -39.66 21.50 24.01
CA PRO A 29 -38.74 21.33 22.89
C PRO A 29 -37.90 22.60 22.76
N ALA A 30 -36.87 22.73 23.58
CA ALA A 30 -35.98 23.89 23.52
C ALA A 30 -34.55 23.64 24.06
N ASP A 31 -34.06 22.40 24.10
CA ASP A 31 -32.60 22.23 24.11
C ASP A 31 -32.14 22.26 22.65
N SER A 32 -31.70 23.44 22.22
CA SER A 32 -31.11 23.59 20.91
C SER A 32 -29.91 22.64 20.82
N THR A 33 -29.57 22.15 19.62
CA THR A 33 -28.32 21.38 19.40
C THR A 33 -27.08 22.10 19.94
N GLN A 34 -27.16 23.41 20.15
CA GLN A 34 -26.13 24.24 20.76
C GLN A 34 -26.03 24.06 22.28
N ASP A 35 -27.15 23.85 22.99
CA ASP A 35 -27.17 23.64 24.44
C ASP A 35 -26.55 22.30 24.82
N VAL A 36 -26.85 21.25 24.05
CA VAL A 36 -26.20 19.94 24.17
C VAL A 36 -24.69 20.05 23.91
N ARG A 37 -24.29 20.82 22.88
CA ARG A 37 -22.87 21.07 22.55
C ARG A 37 -22.14 21.82 23.67
N ASN A 38 -22.82 22.80 24.27
CA ASN A 38 -22.30 23.62 25.36
C ASN A 38 -22.19 22.80 26.67
N ALA A 39 -23.15 21.93 26.95
CA ALA A 39 -23.10 20.99 28.06
C ALA A 39 -21.94 19.99 27.89
N ALA A 40 -21.76 19.43 26.69
CA ALA A 40 -20.63 18.55 26.38
C ALA A 40 -19.27 19.26 26.54
N ARG A 41 -19.14 20.52 26.12
CA ARG A 41 -17.93 21.34 26.33
C ARG A 41 -17.60 21.58 27.80
N ARG A 42 -18.60 21.59 28.70
CA ARG A 42 -18.38 21.73 30.15
C ARG A 42 -17.96 20.41 30.81
N LEU A 43 -18.33 19.27 30.21
CA LEU A 43 -17.99 17.94 30.70
C LEU A 43 -16.64 17.44 30.16
N LEU A 44 -16.24 17.91 28.98
CA LEU A 44 -14.94 17.58 28.40
C LEU A 44 -13.83 18.40 29.08
N PRO A 45 -12.65 17.82 29.34
CA PRO A 45 -11.52 18.55 29.91
C PRO A 45 -11.10 19.71 29.01
N SER A 46 -10.49 20.75 29.60
CA SER A 46 -10.11 22.02 28.92
C SER A 46 -9.23 21.83 27.68
N SER A 47 -9.00 22.92 26.92
CA SER A 47 -8.03 22.97 25.81
C SER A 47 -6.60 22.55 26.18
N ASP A 48 -6.31 22.39 27.47
CA ASP A 48 -5.03 21.85 27.94
C ASP A 48 -4.94 20.34 27.69
N LEU A 49 -6.07 19.60 27.66
CA LEU A 49 -6.08 18.20 27.24
C LEU A 49 -5.65 18.02 25.79
N ASP A 50 -6.02 18.95 24.92
CA ASP A 50 -5.58 18.95 23.52
C ASP A 50 -4.06 19.14 23.40
N LYS A 51 -3.49 20.04 24.20
CA LYS A 51 -2.04 20.25 24.27
C LYS A 51 -1.32 19.09 24.95
N ASP A 52 -1.94 18.49 25.97
CA ASP A 52 -1.42 17.32 26.66
C ASP A 52 -1.46 16.09 25.76
N LEU A 53 -2.53 15.88 24.98
CA LEU A 53 -2.62 14.86 23.95
C LEU A 53 -1.59 15.12 22.85
N GLU A 54 -1.41 16.36 22.42
CA GLU A 54 -0.35 16.71 21.46
C GLU A 54 1.04 16.41 22.01
N ARG A 55 1.31 16.77 23.27
CA ARG A 55 2.55 16.45 23.97
C ARG A 55 2.73 14.94 24.12
N LEU A 56 1.66 14.20 24.43
CA LEU A 56 1.67 12.75 24.60
C LEU A 56 1.89 12.06 23.26
N LEU A 57 1.25 12.52 22.18
CA LEU A 57 1.49 12.04 20.81
C LEU A 57 2.92 12.33 20.36
N ARG A 58 3.47 13.53 20.61
CA ARG A 58 4.87 13.87 20.35
C ARG A 58 5.84 13.00 21.18
N THR A 59 5.48 12.69 22.42
CA THR A 59 6.30 11.86 23.34
C THR A 59 6.19 10.37 23.03
N TRP A 60 5.03 9.90 22.56
CA TRP A 60 4.77 8.52 22.13
C TRP A 60 5.41 8.24 20.77
N HIS A 61 5.53 9.27 19.92
CA HIS A 61 6.33 9.24 18.69
C HIS A 61 7.85 9.15 18.93
N LYS A 62 8.31 8.79 20.13
CA LYS A 62 9.66 8.26 20.35
C LYS A 62 9.80 6.88 19.67
N GLY A 63 9.71 6.86 18.34
CA GLY A 63 9.65 5.68 17.48
C GLY A 63 11.02 5.07 17.20
N TYR A 64 11.19 4.53 16.00
CA TYR A 64 12.47 4.04 15.44
C TYR A 64 13.62 5.03 15.57
N SER A 65 13.35 6.34 15.55
CA SER A 65 14.37 7.38 15.76
C SER A 65 15.02 7.35 17.15
N THR A 66 14.31 6.85 18.17
CA THR A 66 14.65 7.03 19.59
C THR A 66 14.36 5.81 20.46
N LYS A 67 14.01 4.65 19.87
CA LYS A 67 13.81 3.36 20.56
C LYS A 67 15.11 2.87 21.20
N THR A 68 15.46 3.51 22.31
CA THR A 68 16.52 3.12 23.24
C THR A 68 15.99 2.04 24.17
N LYS A 69 15.92 0.78 23.74
CA LYS A 69 15.97 -0.31 24.72
C LYS A 69 17.43 -0.56 25.12
N ARG A 70 17.93 0.33 25.97
CA ARG A 70 18.97 0.20 27.03
C ARG A 70 19.51 1.59 27.41
N GLY A 71 18.64 2.40 28.02
CA GLY A 71 18.89 3.34 29.13
C GLY A 71 20.12 4.26 29.26
N GLU A 72 21.17 4.24 28.44
CA GLU A 72 22.45 4.82 28.91
C GLU A 72 23.20 5.74 27.93
N ARG A 73 22.88 5.81 26.63
CA ARG A 73 23.61 6.71 25.72
C ARG A 73 22.70 7.49 24.76
N PRO A 74 22.85 8.82 24.66
CA PRO A 74 22.28 9.61 23.56
C PRO A 74 22.80 9.06 22.23
N CYS A 75 21.98 9.10 21.19
CA CYS A 75 22.46 8.77 19.85
C CYS A 75 23.54 9.78 19.45
N ILE A 76 24.74 9.30 19.14
CA ILE A 76 25.85 10.11 18.64
C ILE A 76 25.85 9.96 17.13
N ASN A 77 25.81 11.09 16.40
CA ASN A 77 25.90 11.07 14.96
C ASN A 77 27.34 11.31 14.51
N SER A 78 27.86 10.43 13.66
CA SER A 78 29.18 10.57 13.02
C SER A 78 29.06 10.52 11.50
N ASP A 79 29.94 11.23 10.79
CA ASP A 79 30.05 11.12 9.33
C ASP A 79 30.71 9.81 8.90
N THR A 80 31.52 9.20 9.78
CA THR A 80 32.16 7.89 9.56
C THR A 80 31.59 6.84 10.51
N GLY A 81 31.42 5.61 10.01
CA GLY A 81 30.97 4.50 10.84
C GLY A 81 32.12 3.88 11.64
N PRO A 82 31.86 3.30 12.82
CA PRO A 82 32.87 2.60 13.59
C PRO A 82 33.33 1.33 12.86
N TYR A 83 34.62 1.01 12.97
CA TYR A 83 35.14 -0.26 12.46
C TYR A 83 34.42 -1.43 13.13
N THR A 84 33.82 -2.31 12.32
CA THR A 84 33.05 -3.45 12.80
C THR A 84 33.64 -4.74 12.21
N PRO A 85 34.20 -5.65 13.03
CA PRO A 85 34.74 -6.91 12.55
C PRO A 85 33.62 -7.91 12.20
N ASP A 86 33.95 -8.91 11.36
CA ASP A 86 32.96 -9.88 10.85
C ASP A 86 32.28 -10.70 11.95
N SER A 87 33.01 -11.01 13.03
CA SER A 87 32.44 -11.69 14.20
C SER A 87 31.31 -10.89 14.85
N VAL A 88 31.36 -9.56 14.81
CA VAL A 88 30.30 -8.69 15.32
C VAL A 88 29.11 -8.67 14.36
N TYR A 89 29.34 -8.62 13.04
CA TYR A 89 28.26 -8.72 12.06
C TYR A 89 27.51 -10.05 12.18
N ILE A 90 28.22 -11.17 12.28
CA ILE A 90 27.63 -12.50 12.44
C ILE A 90 26.80 -12.58 13.73
N ARG A 91 27.35 -12.11 14.85
CA ARG A 91 26.64 -12.10 16.15
C ARG A 91 25.39 -11.22 16.11
N ARG A 92 25.46 -10.05 15.48
CA ARG A 92 24.31 -9.13 15.37
C ARG A 92 23.23 -9.67 14.44
N LEU A 93 23.59 -10.21 13.27
CA LEU A 93 22.62 -10.82 12.34
C LEU A 93 21.90 -12.01 12.98
N SER A 94 22.62 -12.87 13.72
CA SER A 94 22.00 -14.00 14.44
C SER A 94 21.12 -13.58 15.63
N ALA A 95 21.31 -12.37 16.16
CA ALA A 95 20.49 -11.80 17.23
C ALA A 95 19.27 -11.01 16.72
N LEU A 96 19.12 -10.82 15.40
CA LEU A 96 17.94 -10.16 14.83
C LEU A 96 16.68 -11.03 15.04
N PRO A 97 15.58 -10.46 15.57
CA PRO A 97 14.32 -11.18 15.67
C PRO A 97 13.68 -11.34 14.29
N SER A 98 13.86 -12.51 13.66
CA SER A 98 13.37 -12.75 12.29
C SER A 98 12.79 -14.14 12.10
N ALA A 99 11.66 -14.21 11.39
CA ALA A 99 11.11 -15.42 10.80
C ALA A 99 11.69 -15.71 9.41
N VAL A 100 12.26 -14.70 8.73
CA VAL A 100 13.03 -14.87 7.49
C VAL A 100 14.43 -15.38 7.83
N PRO A 101 14.94 -16.44 7.17
CA PRO A 101 16.28 -16.94 7.44
C PRO A 101 17.34 -15.92 6.99
N ILE A 102 18.06 -15.35 7.96
CA ILE A 102 19.14 -14.38 7.75
C ILE A 102 20.48 -15.10 7.87
N GLN A 103 21.32 -14.99 6.84
CA GLN A 103 22.65 -15.58 6.81
C GLN A 103 23.71 -14.51 6.55
N PHE A 104 24.84 -14.62 7.24
CA PHE A 104 26.01 -13.79 6.94
C PHE A 104 26.76 -14.36 5.73
N ASN A 105 27.04 -13.50 4.76
CA ASN A 105 27.90 -13.80 3.61
C ASN A 105 28.51 -12.49 3.07
N PRO A 106 29.51 -12.57 2.16
CA PRO A 106 30.17 -11.37 1.64
C PRO A 106 29.22 -10.36 0.95
N ALA A 107 28.17 -10.83 0.28
CA ALA A 107 27.21 -9.94 -0.38
C ALA A 107 26.36 -9.18 0.65
N VAL A 108 25.87 -9.87 1.68
CA VAL A 108 25.15 -9.26 2.81
C VAL A 108 26.02 -8.26 3.53
N LYS A 109 27.30 -8.59 3.80
CA LYS A 109 28.26 -7.65 4.40
C LYS A 109 28.38 -6.37 3.58
N GLN A 110 28.50 -6.46 2.26
CA GLN A 110 28.59 -5.26 1.43
C GLN A 110 27.31 -4.44 1.42
N CYS A 111 26.14 -5.07 1.44
CA CYS A 111 24.88 -4.32 1.58
C CYS A 111 24.73 -3.67 2.96
N ILE A 112 25.22 -4.29 4.04
CA ILE A 112 25.29 -3.65 5.35
C ILE A 112 26.16 -2.40 5.26
N LYS A 113 27.40 -2.52 4.75
CA LYS A 113 28.34 -1.40 4.59
C LYS A 113 27.78 -0.29 3.70
N LEU A 114 27.06 -0.64 2.62
CA LEU A 114 26.38 0.32 1.76
C LEU A 114 25.47 1.25 2.59
N TYR A 115 24.63 0.68 3.48
CA TYR A 115 23.74 1.49 4.31
C TYR A 115 24.46 2.18 5.48
N THR A 116 25.38 1.47 6.16
CA THR A 116 26.01 1.96 7.39
C THR A 116 27.22 2.87 7.16
N GLU A 117 27.84 2.83 5.99
CA GLU A 117 29.04 3.63 5.66
C GLU A 117 28.78 4.58 4.49
N GLU A 118 28.32 4.07 3.34
CA GLU A 118 28.23 4.87 2.10
C GLU A 118 26.94 5.71 1.99
N ARG A 119 25.84 5.24 2.57
CA ARG A 119 24.51 5.85 2.47
C ARG A 119 23.96 6.30 3.82
N ARG A 120 24.85 6.66 4.76
CA ARG A 120 24.49 7.13 6.11
C ARG A 120 23.42 8.22 6.11
N ARG A 121 23.57 9.25 5.27
CA ARG A 121 22.59 10.35 5.14
C ARG A 121 21.20 9.86 4.73
N LEU A 122 21.14 8.87 3.83
CA LEU A 122 19.87 8.26 3.43
C LEU A 122 19.25 7.49 4.60
N VAL A 123 20.04 6.73 5.35
CA VAL A 123 19.55 6.02 6.55
C VAL A 123 19.02 7.00 7.59
N ARG A 124 19.72 8.13 7.84
CA ARG A 124 19.22 9.20 8.74
C ARG A 124 17.81 9.66 8.35
N TYR A 125 17.59 9.88 7.05
CA TYR A 125 16.29 10.28 6.52
C TYR A 125 15.24 9.17 6.63
N MET A 126 15.60 7.94 6.29
CA MET A 126 14.70 6.78 6.40
C MET A 126 14.31 6.49 7.85
N LEU A 127 15.19 6.71 8.83
CA LEU A 127 14.86 6.59 10.26
C LEU A 127 13.75 7.56 10.67
N SER A 128 13.78 8.80 10.16
CA SER A 128 12.74 9.79 10.43
C SER A 128 11.41 9.42 9.76
N LEU A 129 11.45 8.94 8.51
CA LEU A 129 10.25 8.47 7.81
C LEU A 129 9.68 7.17 8.40
N ALA A 130 10.53 6.32 8.99
CA ALA A 130 10.11 5.09 9.63
C ALA A 130 9.15 5.37 10.79
N ASP A 131 9.36 6.43 11.57
CA ASP A 131 8.44 6.83 12.64
C ASP A 131 7.03 7.11 12.11
N LEU A 132 6.94 7.68 10.90
CA LEU A 132 5.67 8.02 10.27
C LEU A 132 4.97 6.82 9.63
N TYR A 133 5.71 5.94 8.95
CA TYR A 133 5.12 4.90 8.10
C TYR A 133 5.14 3.50 8.70
N PHE A 134 6.17 3.13 9.47
CA PHE A 134 6.28 1.78 10.00
C PHE A 134 5.14 1.40 10.94
N PRO A 135 4.65 2.23 11.88
CA PRO A 135 3.56 1.82 12.77
C PRO A 135 2.34 1.29 12.01
N GLN A 136 1.93 1.95 10.93
CA GLN A 136 0.79 1.52 10.11
C GLN A 136 1.10 0.28 9.27
N ILE A 137 2.33 0.18 8.74
CA ILE A 137 2.76 -1.01 7.99
C ILE A 137 2.77 -2.23 8.92
N GLU A 138 3.32 -2.05 10.12
CA GLU A 138 3.44 -3.08 11.14
C GLU A 138 2.10 -3.59 11.61
N GLU A 139 1.18 -2.68 11.94
CA GLU A 139 -0.19 -3.02 12.30
C GLU A 139 -0.86 -3.88 11.21
N THR A 140 -0.62 -3.55 9.94
CA THR A 140 -1.21 -4.28 8.81
C THR A 140 -0.55 -5.65 8.59
N LEU A 141 0.78 -5.75 8.70
CA LEU A 141 1.50 -7.02 8.63
C LEU A 141 1.08 -7.97 9.76
N ASP A 142 0.98 -7.45 10.99
CA ASP A 142 0.59 -8.20 12.19
C ASP A 142 -0.85 -8.71 12.09
N ARG A 143 -1.79 -7.85 11.66
CA ARG A 143 -3.19 -8.25 11.36
C ARG A 143 -3.27 -9.37 10.33
N HIS A 144 -2.29 -9.43 9.42
CA HIS A 144 -2.19 -10.47 8.40
C HIS A 144 -1.38 -11.69 8.83
N ASN A 145 -0.82 -11.70 10.05
CA ASN A 145 0.08 -12.72 10.57
C ASN A 145 1.29 -12.94 9.65
N LEU A 146 1.89 -11.85 9.18
CA LEU A 146 3.08 -11.85 8.32
C LEU A 146 4.32 -11.41 9.10
N PRO A 147 5.53 -11.86 8.69
CA PRO A 147 6.77 -11.41 9.30
C PRO A 147 6.90 -9.89 9.25
N ILE A 148 7.15 -9.28 10.40
CA ILE A 148 7.18 -7.82 10.55
C ILE A 148 8.34 -7.18 9.80
N GLU A 149 9.43 -7.94 9.63
CA GLU A 149 10.62 -7.55 8.88
C GLU A 149 10.33 -7.31 7.39
N LEU A 150 9.22 -7.81 6.82
CA LEU A 150 8.85 -7.52 5.43
C LEU A 150 8.67 -6.01 5.17
N LYS A 151 8.42 -5.20 6.21
CA LYS A 151 8.41 -3.73 6.10
C LYS A 151 9.72 -3.19 5.51
N TYR A 152 10.87 -3.83 5.74
CA TYR A 152 12.17 -3.34 5.23
C TYR A 152 12.27 -3.40 3.69
N LEU A 153 11.38 -4.13 3.01
CA LEU A 153 11.27 -4.06 1.56
C LEU A 153 10.87 -2.66 1.09
N THR A 154 10.10 -1.91 1.86
CA THR A 154 9.76 -0.51 1.53
C THR A 154 10.98 0.42 1.50
N ILE A 155 12.06 0.07 2.20
CA ILE A 155 13.35 0.77 2.10
C ILE A 155 14.06 0.42 0.79
N VAL A 156 14.10 -0.86 0.43
CA VAL A 156 14.74 -1.31 -0.80
C VAL A 156 13.99 -0.78 -2.03
N GLU A 157 12.67 -0.75 -1.98
CA GLU A 157 11.81 -0.34 -3.10
C GLU A 157 11.80 1.17 -3.32
N SER A 158 11.63 1.97 -2.27
CA SER A 158 11.44 3.42 -2.44
C SER A 158 12.19 4.30 -1.45
N ALA A 159 13.03 3.72 -0.59
CA ALA A 159 13.60 4.42 0.56
C ALA A 159 12.52 5.13 1.40
N LEU A 160 11.36 4.48 1.58
CA LEU A 160 10.18 5.01 2.28
C LEU A 160 9.51 6.23 1.61
N ASN A 161 9.86 6.54 0.36
CA ASN A 161 9.17 7.61 -0.37
C ASN A 161 7.79 7.13 -0.87
N PRO A 162 6.67 7.72 -0.42
CA PRO A 162 5.33 7.30 -0.83
C PRO A 162 4.92 7.84 -2.21
N THR A 163 5.63 8.83 -2.76
CA THR A 163 5.37 9.41 -4.10
C THR A 163 6.25 8.80 -5.19
N ALA A 164 7.14 7.86 -4.84
CA ALA A 164 8.13 7.30 -5.76
C ALA A 164 7.49 6.66 -6.99
N VAL A 165 8.02 6.96 -8.18
CA VAL A 165 7.65 6.30 -9.44
C VAL A 165 8.93 5.90 -10.16
N SER A 166 9.10 4.60 -10.43
CA SER A 166 10.27 4.10 -11.16
C SER A 166 10.17 4.38 -12.67
N PRO A 167 11.30 4.37 -13.40
CA PRO A 167 11.29 4.45 -14.86
C PRO A 167 10.45 3.35 -15.54
N ALA A 168 10.31 2.19 -14.91
CA ALA A 168 9.48 1.09 -15.40
C ALA A 168 7.97 1.27 -15.08
N GLY A 169 7.62 2.30 -14.29
CA GLY A 169 6.24 2.63 -13.92
C GLY A 169 5.74 1.93 -12.65
N ALA A 170 6.64 1.37 -11.83
CA ALA A 170 6.32 0.97 -10.47
C ALA A 170 6.04 2.23 -9.62
N ALA A 171 5.09 2.16 -8.67
CA ALA A 171 4.67 3.35 -7.92
C ALA A 171 4.46 3.07 -6.43
N GLY A 172 4.74 4.09 -5.62
CA GLY A 172 4.47 4.15 -4.19
C GLY A 172 5.53 3.49 -3.33
N ILE A 173 5.23 3.40 -2.03
CA ILE A 173 6.18 2.92 -1.02
C ILE A 173 6.56 1.44 -1.21
N TRP A 174 5.65 0.68 -1.80
CA TRP A 174 5.83 -0.73 -2.15
C TRP A 174 6.24 -0.96 -3.61
N GLN A 175 6.36 0.10 -4.43
CA GLN A 175 6.70 0.03 -5.85
C GLN A 175 5.87 -1.01 -6.63
N PHE A 176 4.54 -0.95 -6.52
CA PHE A 176 3.70 -1.84 -7.31
C PHE A 176 3.74 -1.48 -8.81
N MET A 177 3.99 -2.47 -9.65
CA MET A 177 3.70 -2.36 -11.08
C MET A 177 2.20 -2.23 -11.33
N LEU A 178 1.80 -1.45 -12.34
CA LEU A 178 0.38 -1.16 -12.63
C LEU A 178 -0.49 -2.43 -12.73
N ALA A 179 -0.02 -3.43 -13.48
CA ALA A 179 -0.75 -4.67 -13.68
C ALA A 179 -0.87 -5.47 -12.37
N THR A 180 0.22 -5.54 -11.60
CA THR A 180 0.24 -6.24 -10.31
C THR A 180 -0.67 -5.56 -9.30
N GLY A 181 -0.61 -4.22 -9.19
CA GLY A 181 -1.50 -3.46 -8.30
C GLY A 181 -2.97 -3.75 -8.58
N LYS A 182 -3.38 -3.78 -9.86
CA LYS A 182 -4.75 -4.12 -10.25
C LYS A 182 -5.15 -5.55 -9.88
N ILE A 183 -4.24 -6.52 -10.02
CA ILE A 183 -4.48 -7.91 -9.62
C ILE A 183 -4.79 -7.99 -8.12
N TYR A 184 -4.07 -7.22 -7.29
CA TYR A 184 -4.28 -7.17 -5.86
C TYR A 184 -5.32 -6.11 -5.42
N GLY A 185 -6.19 -5.68 -6.34
CA GLY A 185 -7.36 -4.87 -6.00
C GLY A 185 -7.12 -3.38 -5.81
N LEU A 186 -5.96 -2.86 -6.23
CA LEU A 186 -5.70 -1.42 -6.23
C LEU A 186 -6.41 -0.75 -7.42
N THR A 187 -7.06 0.37 -7.14
CA THR A 187 -7.67 1.24 -8.14
C THR A 187 -6.62 2.17 -8.72
N ILE A 188 -6.47 2.13 -10.05
CA ILE A 188 -5.60 3.07 -10.79
C ILE A 188 -6.37 3.62 -11.97
N ASN A 189 -6.64 4.92 -11.93
CA ASN A 189 -7.34 5.70 -12.95
C ASN A 189 -6.74 7.12 -13.08
N SER A 190 -7.45 8.04 -13.73
CA SER A 190 -6.97 9.42 -13.99
C SER A 190 -6.91 10.30 -12.74
N LEU A 191 -7.73 10.01 -11.72
CA LEU A 191 -7.86 10.80 -10.49
C LEU A 191 -7.23 10.11 -9.27
N VAL A 192 -7.08 8.80 -9.29
CA VAL A 192 -6.59 8.03 -8.15
C VAL A 192 -5.57 6.98 -8.59
N ASP A 193 -4.47 6.87 -7.85
CA ASP A 193 -3.54 5.74 -7.92
C ASP A 193 -3.26 5.19 -6.52
N GLU A 194 -4.00 4.16 -6.15
CA GLU A 194 -3.93 3.54 -4.82
C GLU A 194 -2.62 2.79 -4.56
N ARG A 195 -1.73 2.70 -5.55
CA ARG A 195 -0.35 2.25 -5.31
C ARG A 195 0.43 3.23 -4.44
N LEU A 196 0.06 4.52 -4.50
CA LEU A 196 0.64 5.58 -3.69
C LEU A 196 -0.03 5.67 -2.30
N ASP A 197 -1.23 5.09 -2.13
CA ASP A 197 -1.91 5.06 -0.84
C ASP A 197 -1.23 4.06 0.11
N LEU A 198 -0.69 4.52 1.23
CA LEU A 198 0.05 3.69 2.18
C LEU A 198 -0.78 2.50 2.70
N GLN A 199 -2.05 2.72 3.06
CA GLN A 199 -2.88 1.67 3.64
C GLN A 199 -3.23 0.63 2.59
N LYS A 200 -3.77 1.07 1.44
CA LYS A 200 -4.23 0.17 0.39
C LYS A 200 -3.08 -0.59 -0.25
N SER A 201 -1.95 0.07 -0.51
CA SER A 201 -0.77 -0.60 -1.05
C SER A 201 -0.17 -1.61 -0.07
N THR A 202 -0.13 -1.32 1.24
CA THR A 202 0.34 -2.28 2.25
C THR A 202 -0.58 -3.49 2.34
N GLU A 203 -1.89 -3.28 2.32
CA GLU A 203 -2.89 -4.34 2.29
C GLU A 203 -2.73 -5.24 1.04
N ALA A 204 -2.48 -4.62 -0.13
CA ALA A 204 -2.16 -5.36 -1.35
C ALA A 204 -0.85 -6.15 -1.25
N ALA A 205 0.19 -5.58 -0.63
CA ALA A 205 1.45 -6.28 -0.35
C ALA A 205 1.25 -7.48 0.58
N CYS A 206 0.41 -7.35 1.61
CA CYS A 206 0.10 -8.45 2.50
C CYS A 206 -0.58 -9.61 1.76
N ARG A 207 -1.55 -9.32 0.88
CA ARG A 207 -2.15 -10.35 0.01
C ARG A 207 -1.13 -10.99 -0.91
N TYR A 208 -0.24 -10.19 -1.50
CA TYR A 208 0.84 -10.69 -2.34
C TYR A 208 1.73 -11.70 -1.60
N PHE A 209 2.19 -11.35 -0.39
CA PHE A 209 3.09 -12.21 0.36
C PHE A 209 2.42 -13.49 0.84
N LYS A 210 1.12 -13.44 1.19
CA LYS A 210 0.34 -14.65 1.49
C LYS A 210 0.30 -15.60 0.29
N ASP A 211 -0.05 -15.09 -0.89
CA ASP A 211 -0.11 -15.90 -2.11
C ASP A 211 1.26 -16.52 -2.46
N MET A 212 2.35 -15.77 -2.29
CA MET A 212 3.69 -16.29 -2.55
C MET A 212 4.12 -17.31 -1.50
N TYR A 213 3.78 -17.10 -0.23
CA TYR A 213 4.14 -18.03 0.83
C TYR A 213 3.35 -19.33 0.76
N ASP A 214 2.08 -19.27 0.32
CA ASP A 214 1.30 -20.45 0.04
C ASP A 214 1.88 -21.29 -1.11
N LEU A 215 2.56 -20.64 -2.06
CA LEU A 215 3.21 -21.31 -3.17
C LEU A 215 4.58 -21.91 -2.81
N TYR A 216 5.44 -21.13 -2.15
CA TYR A 216 6.84 -21.52 -1.95
C TYR A 216 7.15 -22.06 -0.56
N ARG A 217 6.36 -21.72 0.46
CA ARG A 217 6.62 -22.02 1.88
C ARG A 217 8.01 -21.57 2.36
N ASP A 218 8.59 -20.58 1.68
CA ASP A 218 9.91 -20.03 1.95
C ASP A 218 9.90 -18.53 1.74
N TRP A 219 10.27 -17.76 2.76
CA TRP A 219 10.21 -16.31 2.72
C TRP A 219 11.23 -15.69 1.77
N LEU A 220 12.42 -16.27 1.61
CA LEU A 220 13.42 -15.74 0.67
C LEU A 220 12.95 -15.90 -0.78
N LEU A 221 12.27 -17.00 -1.11
CA LEU A 221 11.62 -17.17 -2.41
C LEU A 221 10.44 -16.21 -2.59
N CYS A 222 9.65 -15.94 -1.55
CA CYS A 222 8.60 -14.93 -1.61
C CYS A 222 9.15 -13.54 -1.95
N ILE A 223 10.23 -13.14 -1.27
CA ILE A 223 10.90 -11.85 -1.48
C ILE A 223 11.54 -11.82 -2.88
N ALA A 224 12.20 -12.90 -3.31
CA ALA A 224 12.74 -12.99 -4.67
C ALA A 224 11.65 -12.87 -5.74
N ALA A 225 10.49 -13.50 -5.50
CA ALA A 225 9.34 -13.38 -6.39
C ALA A 225 8.78 -11.96 -6.42
N TYR A 226 8.80 -11.23 -5.29
CA TYR A 226 8.39 -9.83 -5.23
C TYR A 226 9.18 -8.96 -6.21
N ASN A 227 10.51 -9.12 -6.24
CA ASN A 227 11.39 -8.35 -7.13
C ASN A 227 11.30 -8.78 -8.60
N CYS A 228 11.45 -10.08 -8.90
CA CYS A 228 11.55 -10.54 -10.31
C CYS A 228 10.32 -11.23 -10.88
N GLY A 229 9.26 -11.35 -10.09
CA GLY A 229 8.05 -12.06 -10.44
C GLY A 229 8.18 -13.58 -10.33
N LEU A 230 7.05 -14.24 -10.01
CA LEU A 230 6.93 -15.69 -9.86
C LEU A 230 7.46 -16.50 -11.06
N GLY A 231 7.39 -15.95 -12.27
CA GLY A 231 7.82 -16.65 -13.48
C GLY A 231 9.33 -16.89 -13.52
N ASN A 232 10.11 -15.92 -13.04
CA ASN A 232 11.56 -16.01 -13.00
C ASN A 232 12.03 -16.94 -11.88
N VAL A 233 11.40 -16.89 -10.71
CA VAL A 233 11.67 -17.82 -9.61
C VAL A 233 11.38 -19.27 -10.04
N ASN A 234 10.20 -19.54 -10.62
CA ASN A 234 9.87 -20.87 -11.12
C ASN A 234 10.79 -21.35 -12.25
N LYS A 235 11.33 -20.43 -13.06
CA LYS A 235 12.34 -20.76 -14.07
C LYS A 235 13.67 -21.15 -13.42
N ALA A 236 14.09 -20.46 -12.36
CA ALA A 236 15.28 -20.80 -11.60
C ALA A 236 15.15 -22.16 -10.88
N ILE A 237 14.01 -22.42 -10.23
CA ILE A 237 13.69 -23.73 -9.62
C ILE A 237 13.77 -24.87 -10.64
N ARG A 238 13.22 -24.69 -11.85
CA ARG A 238 13.34 -25.74 -12.89
C ARG A 238 14.79 -25.94 -13.33
N LYS A 239 15.59 -24.88 -13.41
CA LYS A 239 16.99 -24.95 -13.83
C LYS A 239 17.92 -25.57 -12.78
N SER A 240 17.59 -25.44 -11.50
CA SER A 240 18.34 -26.05 -10.40
C SER A 240 18.05 -27.54 -10.22
N GLY A 241 17.16 -28.13 -11.03
CA GLY A 241 16.71 -29.52 -10.85
C GLY A 241 15.58 -29.68 -9.83
N GLY A 242 14.81 -28.61 -9.56
CA GLY A 242 13.65 -28.64 -8.67
C GLY A 242 13.95 -28.21 -7.23
N LYS A 243 15.10 -27.60 -6.96
CA LYS A 243 15.43 -27.08 -5.63
C LYS A 243 14.52 -25.93 -5.24
N THR A 244 14.12 -25.89 -3.97
CA THR A 244 13.18 -24.90 -3.40
C THR A 244 13.81 -24.06 -2.30
N ASP A 245 15.12 -24.15 -2.11
CA ASP A 245 15.88 -23.23 -1.26
C ASP A 245 16.40 -22.05 -2.11
N PHE A 246 16.34 -20.83 -1.55
CA PHE A 246 16.76 -19.62 -2.26
C PHE A 246 18.24 -19.67 -2.68
N TRP A 247 19.13 -20.12 -1.79
CA TRP A 247 20.57 -20.13 -2.04
C TRP A 247 20.96 -21.21 -3.06
N GLU A 248 20.24 -22.33 -3.08
CA GLU A 248 20.40 -23.36 -4.12
C GLU A 248 19.98 -22.87 -5.51
N ILE A 249 18.95 -22.03 -5.62
CA ILE A 249 18.52 -21.47 -6.91
C ILE A 249 19.21 -20.16 -7.28
N TYR A 250 19.94 -19.56 -6.33
CA TYR A 250 20.61 -18.27 -6.46
C TYR A 250 21.38 -18.09 -7.78
N PRO A 251 22.19 -19.06 -8.26
CA PRO A 251 22.95 -18.90 -9.50
C PRO A 251 22.07 -18.72 -10.76
N TYR A 252 20.81 -19.18 -10.72
CA TYR A 252 19.88 -19.17 -11.85
C TYR A 252 18.92 -17.98 -11.85
N LEU A 253 18.92 -17.17 -10.78
CA LEU A 253 18.10 -15.97 -10.67
C LEU A 253 18.72 -14.79 -11.46
N PRO A 254 17.91 -13.80 -11.88
CA PRO A 254 18.40 -12.56 -12.49
C PRO A 254 19.43 -11.86 -11.59
N ARG A 255 20.41 -11.18 -12.18
CA ARG A 255 21.48 -10.50 -11.42
C ARG A 255 20.93 -9.50 -10.41
N GLU A 256 19.90 -8.75 -10.79
CA GLU A 256 19.20 -7.80 -9.91
C GLU A 256 18.65 -8.48 -8.65
N THR A 257 17.92 -9.59 -8.81
CA THR A 257 17.32 -10.35 -7.71
C THR A 257 18.34 -11.00 -6.79
N ARG A 258 19.48 -11.43 -7.34
CA ARG A 258 20.61 -11.96 -6.55
C ARG A 258 21.17 -10.93 -5.58
N ASN A 259 21.06 -9.64 -5.90
CA ASN A 259 21.49 -8.56 -5.02
C ASN A 259 20.35 -8.04 -4.13
N TYR A 260 19.09 -8.36 -4.46
CA TYR A 260 17.91 -7.86 -3.76
C TYR A 260 17.78 -8.41 -2.33
N ILE A 261 18.03 -9.71 -2.10
CA ILE A 261 18.00 -10.30 -0.74
C ILE A 261 19.10 -9.71 0.16
N PRO A 262 20.38 -9.61 -0.28
CA PRO A 262 21.39 -8.88 0.46
C PRO A 262 21.01 -7.43 0.81
N LEU A 263 20.38 -6.70 -0.12
CA LEU A 263 19.89 -5.34 0.14
C LEU A 263 18.82 -5.31 1.25
N PHE A 264 17.86 -6.23 1.21
CA PHE A 264 16.84 -6.36 2.25
C PHE A 264 17.46 -6.63 3.63
N ILE A 265 18.39 -7.59 3.73
CA ILE A 265 19.06 -7.92 4.99
C ILE A 265 19.90 -6.72 5.48
N GLY A 266 20.61 -6.05 4.57
CA GLY A 266 21.39 -4.85 4.88
C GLY A 266 20.52 -3.71 5.42
N ALA A 267 19.36 -3.46 4.80
CA ALA A 267 18.40 -2.46 5.24
C ALA A 267 17.84 -2.79 6.63
N TYR A 268 17.45 -4.05 6.87
CA TYR A 268 17.00 -4.48 8.19
C TYR A 268 18.09 -4.28 9.24
N TYR A 269 19.30 -4.79 8.99
CA TYR A 269 20.42 -4.64 9.90
C TYR A 269 20.70 -3.15 10.21
N ALA A 270 20.77 -2.30 9.18
CA ALA A 270 21.15 -0.89 9.33
C ALA A 270 20.11 -0.12 10.14
N MET A 271 18.82 -0.38 9.91
CA MET A 271 17.73 0.25 10.66
C MET A 271 17.62 -0.28 12.09
N HIS A 272 17.98 -1.54 12.34
CA HIS A 272 17.93 -2.12 13.68
C HIS A 272 19.12 -1.72 14.55
N TYR A 273 20.33 -1.70 13.97
CA TYR A 273 21.59 -1.38 14.65
C TYR A 273 22.12 0.03 14.31
N HIS A 274 21.21 0.96 14.02
CA HIS A 274 21.60 2.31 13.60
C HIS A 274 22.39 3.06 14.69
N ILE A 275 22.07 2.83 15.97
CA ILE A 275 22.76 3.44 17.12
C ILE A 275 24.20 2.93 17.21
N GLU A 276 24.41 1.62 17.06
CA GLU A 276 25.75 1.02 17.08
C GLU A 276 26.62 1.42 15.88
N HIS A 277 26.00 1.97 14.84
CA HIS A 277 26.65 2.56 13.69
C HIS A 277 26.71 4.09 13.76
N GLU A 278 26.32 4.70 14.87
CA GLU A 278 26.36 6.15 15.10
C GLU A 278 25.54 6.93 14.06
N ILE A 279 24.38 6.38 13.69
CA ILE A 279 23.43 6.98 12.75
C ILE A 279 22.17 7.36 13.51
N CYS A 280 21.91 8.66 13.64
CA CYS A 280 20.70 9.16 14.27
C CYS A 280 19.65 9.58 13.24
N ALA A 281 18.37 9.56 13.60
CA ALA A 281 17.35 10.13 12.74
C ALA A 281 17.64 11.63 12.45
N GLY A 282 17.30 12.08 11.24
CA GLY A 282 17.28 13.50 10.94
C GLY A 282 16.04 14.17 11.53
N GLU A 283 16.08 15.48 11.75
CA GLU A 283 14.85 16.23 11.98
C GLU A 283 14.10 16.32 10.65
N THR A 284 12.89 15.76 10.61
CA THR A 284 11.97 15.96 9.49
C THR A 284 10.88 16.91 9.93
N GLY A 285 10.68 18.00 9.20
CA GLY A 285 9.58 18.95 9.42
C GLY A 285 8.19 18.39 9.10
N VAL A 286 8.02 17.06 9.09
CA VAL A 286 6.74 16.41 8.83
C VAL A 286 5.94 16.37 10.14
N PRO A 287 4.69 16.88 10.15
CA PRO A 287 3.87 16.84 11.35
C PRO A 287 3.56 15.37 11.71
N LEU A 288 4.04 14.94 12.88
CA LEU A 288 3.87 13.55 13.35
C LEU A 288 2.42 13.27 13.82
N ALA A 289 1.71 14.31 14.27
CA ALA A 289 0.31 14.21 14.67
C ALA A 289 -0.60 14.40 13.44
N THR A 290 -0.95 13.30 12.78
CA THR A 290 -1.93 13.29 11.69
C THR A 290 -3.13 12.41 12.03
N ASP A 291 -4.27 12.72 11.44
CA ASP A 291 -5.47 11.88 11.50
C ASP A 291 -6.16 11.87 10.12
N THR A 292 -7.21 11.05 9.95
CA THR A 292 -7.89 10.82 8.68
C THR A 292 -9.37 11.16 8.78
N ILE A 293 -9.86 11.98 7.84
CA ILE A 293 -11.29 12.19 7.64
C ILE A 293 -11.80 11.40 6.43
N MET A 294 -13.07 10.99 6.48
CA MET A 294 -13.73 10.30 5.39
C MET A 294 -14.57 11.29 4.57
N LEU A 295 -14.31 11.35 3.27
CA LEU A 295 -15.00 12.24 2.34
C LEU A 295 -15.95 11.44 1.44
N SER A 296 -17.22 11.83 1.45
CA SER A 296 -18.31 11.23 0.64
C SER A 296 -18.72 12.09 -0.55
N ARG A 297 -18.04 13.22 -0.77
CA ARG A 297 -18.27 14.13 -1.90
C ARG A 297 -16.95 14.48 -2.56
N GLN A 298 -17.03 14.93 -3.81
CA GLN A 298 -15.86 15.38 -4.54
C GLN A 298 -15.34 16.69 -3.94
N VAL A 299 -14.03 16.76 -3.66
CA VAL A 299 -13.38 17.94 -3.08
C VAL A 299 -12.01 18.15 -3.75
N SER A 300 -11.62 19.40 -3.99
CA SER A 300 -10.27 19.73 -4.46
C SER A 300 -9.31 20.06 -3.31
N PHE A 301 -8.02 19.79 -3.53
CA PHE A 301 -6.94 20.18 -2.63
C PHE A 301 -6.93 21.69 -2.38
N ASP A 302 -7.19 22.49 -3.41
CA ASP A 302 -7.26 23.95 -3.28
C ASP A 302 -8.35 24.40 -2.31
N HIS A 303 -9.48 23.70 -2.28
CA HIS A 303 -10.55 24.00 -1.34
C HIS A 303 -10.15 23.64 0.09
N ILE A 304 -9.58 22.44 0.29
CA ILE A 304 -9.07 21.99 1.60
C ILE A 304 -8.04 22.99 2.12
N ARG A 305 -7.06 23.35 1.29
CA ARG A 305 -6.02 24.34 1.63
C ARG A 305 -6.62 25.67 2.10
N ARG A 306 -7.62 26.21 1.40
CA ARG A 306 -8.25 27.48 1.78
C ARG A 306 -8.96 27.39 3.14
N LEU A 307 -9.56 26.25 3.46
CA LEU A 307 -10.32 26.07 4.68
C LEU A 307 -9.45 25.67 5.89
N SER A 308 -8.36 24.94 5.67
CA SER A 308 -7.56 24.36 6.76
C SER A 308 -6.16 24.95 6.90
N GLY A 309 -5.71 25.79 5.96
CA GLY A 309 -4.40 26.43 5.97
C GLY A 309 -3.22 25.52 5.62
N VAL A 310 -3.46 24.25 5.26
CA VAL A 310 -2.40 23.30 4.90
C VAL A 310 -1.79 23.63 3.55
N THR A 311 -0.49 23.41 3.40
CA THR A 311 0.18 23.62 2.12
C THR A 311 -0.17 22.53 1.09
N ASN A 312 0.00 22.84 -0.20
CA ASN A 312 -0.16 21.83 -1.25
C ASN A 312 0.87 20.70 -1.11
N ASP A 313 2.08 21.02 -0.66
CA ASP A 313 3.15 20.03 -0.46
C ASP A 313 2.79 19.06 0.68
N GLU A 314 2.24 19.55 1.79
CA GLU A 314 1.73 18.69 2.87
C GLU A 314 0.57 17.81 2.40
N LEU A 315 -0.38 18.37 1.64
CA LEU A 315 -1.50 17.60 1.08
C LEU A 315 -1.01 16.47 0.17
N GLN A 316 -0.08 16.77 -0.72
CA GLN A 316 0.48 15.81 -1.65
C GLN A 316 1.34 14.75 -0.93
N LEU A 317 2.08 15.14 0.11
CA LEU A 317 2.88 14.23 0.92
C LEU A 317 2.01 13.23 1.70
N LEU A 318 0.95 13.73 2.34
CA LEU A 318 0.05 12.92 3.16
C LEU A 318 -0.98 12.14 2.33
N ASN A 319 -1.29 12.62 1.13
CA ASN A 319 -2.31 12.06 0.25
C ASN A 319 -1.82 11.91 -1.20
N PRO A 320 -0.73 11.14 -1.42
CA PRO A 320 -0.10 11.02 -2.73
C PRO A 320 -0.97 10.26 -3.75
N GLN A 321 -2.00 9.55 -3.30
CA GLN A 321 -2.90 8.77 -4.16
C GLN A 321 -3.82 9.61 -5.02
N TYR A 322 -4.14 10.85 -4.61
CA TYR A 322 -5.01 11.72 -5.38
C TYR A 322 -4.20 12.46 -6.44
N ARG A 323 -4.59 12.24 -7.69
CA ARG A 323 -4.01 12.87 -8.87
C ARG A 323 -4.78 14.14 -9.17
N ARG A 324 -4.08 15.12 -9.77
CA ARG A 324 -4.66 16.41 -10.19
C ARG A 324 -5.26 17.22 -9.03
N GLY A 325 -4.94 16.90 -7.77
CA GLY A 325 -5.49 17.58 -6.60
C GLY A 325 -7.00 17.42 -6.44
N ILE A 326 -7.61 16.34 -6.95
CA ILE A 326 -9.05 16.08 -6.86
C ILE A 326 -9.27 14.77 -6.11
N ILE A 327 -10.14 14.82 -5.10
CA ILE A 327 -10.58 13.67 -4.31
C ILE A 327 -11.97 13.27 -4.79
N PRO A 328 -12.16 12.11 -5.45
CA PRO A 328 -13.44 11.73 -6.06
C PRO A 328 -14.40 11.05 -5.05
N GLY A 329 -14.64 11.70 -3.91
CA GLY A 329 -15.44 11.14 -2.81
C GLY A 329 -16.91 10.86 -3.16
N ASN A 330 -17.42 11.42 -4.25
CA ASN A 330 -18.76 11.16 -4.79
C ASN A 330 -18.94 9.77 -5.41
N THR A 331 -17.84 9.10 -5.81
CA THR A 331 -17.89 7.75 -6.40
C THR A 331 -17.70 6.66 -5.35
N GLN A 332 -16.85 6.93 -4.36
CA GLN A 332 -16.56 6.04 -3.25
C GLN A 332 -16.07 6.88 -2.07
N LEU A 333 -16.33 6.41 -0.85
CA LEU A 333 -15.79 7.01 0.35
C LEU A 333 -14.24 7.07 0.30
N CYS A 334 -13.69 8.29 0.35
CA CYS A 334 -12.27 8.58 0.19
C CYS A 334 -11.64 9.00 1.52
N ARG A 335 -10.40 8.57 1.78
CA ARG A 335 -9.64 8.93 3.00
C ARG A 335 -8.81 10.18 2.72
N LEU A 336 -8.91 11.20 3.56
CA LEU A 336 -8.02 12.35 3.52
C LEU A 336 -7.25 12.43 4.85
N ARG A 337 -5.94 12.25 4.79
CA ARG A 337 -5.03 12.41 5.92
C ARG A 337 -4.56 13.86 6.02
N LEU A 338 -4.62 14.43 7.21
CA LEU A 338 -4.23 15.81 7.49
C LEU A 338 -3.53 15.90 8.86
N PRO A 339 -2.74 16.97 9.10
CA PRO A 339 -2.33 17.33 10.45
C PRO A 339 -3.55 17.52 11.36
N VAL A 340 -3.45 17.13 12.63
CA VAL A 340 -4.57 17.25 13.58
C VAL A 340 -5.04 18.70 13.71
N THR A 341 -4.13 19.68 13.64
CA THR A 341 -4.45 21.12 13.64
C THR A 341 -5.35 21.52 12.46
N ALA A 342 -5.07 20.99 11.28
CA ALA A 342 -5.86 21.25 10.07
C ALA A 342 -7.27 20.65 10.15
N ILE A 343 -7.41 19.47 10.78
CA ILE A 343 -8.71 18.84 10.99
C ILE A 343 -9.57 19.69 11.94
N LYS A 344 -8.97 20.25 13.00
CA LYS A 344 -9.65 21.17 13.90
C LYS A 344 -10.19 22.41 13.18
N GLU A 345 -9.45 22.95 12.22
CA GLU A 345 -9.93 24.07 11.41
C GLU A 345 -11.06 23.66 10.46
N LEU A 346 -10.94 22.51 9.78
CA LEU A 346 -12.00 22.00 8.91
C LEU A 346 -13.31 21.72 9.67
N ASP A 347 -13.23 21.22 10.89
CA ASP A 347 -14.41 20.90 11.70
C ASP A 347 -15.25 22.15 12.05
N LYS A 348 -14.63 23.32 12.12
CA LYS A 348 -15.32 24.62 12.33
C LYS A 348 -16.14 25.04 11.11
N VAL A 349 -15.73 24.61 9.92
CA VAL A 349 -16.28 25.01 8.62
C VAL A 349 -16.84 23.81 7.82
N ARG A 350 -17.26 22.77 8.54
CA ARG A 350 -17.71 21.49 7.97
C ARG A 350 -18.86 21.63 6.97
N ASP A 351 -19.78 22.55 7.20
CA ASP A 351 -20.90 22.81 6.29
C ASP A 351 -20.39 23.43 4.98
N SER A 352 -19.34 24.25 5.04
CA SER A 352 -18.70 24.87 3.88
C SER A 352 -17.86 23.88 3.07
N LEU A 353 -17.33 22.82 3.69
CA LEU A 353 -16.59 21.75 3.00
C LEU A 353 -17.44 21.04 1.94
N TYR A 354 -18.76 21.01 2.13
CA TYR A 354 -19.72 20.35 1.26
C TYR A 354 -20.68 21.33 0.56
N SER A 355 -20.33 22.61 0.44
CA SER A 355 -21.22 23.56 -0.24
C SER A 355 -21.53 23.10 -1.68
N PRO A 356 -22.82 23.04 -2.10
CA PRO A 356 -23.22 22.64 -3.45
C PRO A 356 -22.63 23.50 -4.57
N ASP A 357 -22.31 24.76 -4.27
CA ASP A 357 -21.83 25.75 -5.25
C ASP A 357 -20.40 25.47 -5.78
N LEU A 358 -19.77 24.40 -5.30
CA LEU A 358 -18.36 24.08 -5.51
C LEU A 358 -18.14 22.68 -6.09
N GLU A 359 -19.15 22.08 -6.75
CA GLU A 359 -18.90 20.89 -7.57
C GLU A 359 -17.83 21.18 -8.62
N VAL A 360 -16.64 20.64 -8.38
CA VAL A 360 -15.49 20.82 -9.26
C VAL A 360 -15.79 20.10 -10.57
N SER A 361 -16.13 20.86 -11.61
CA SER A 361 -16.24 20.32 -12.96
C SER A 361 -14.85 19.82 -13.40
N VAL A 362 -14.76 18.57 -13.84
CA VAL A 362 -13.49 17.94 -14.25
C VAL A 362 -13.05 18.45 -15.65
N SER A 363 -13.68 19.51 -16.17
CA SER A 363 -13.50 19.99 -17.56
C SER A 363 -12.31 20.93 -17.78
N ASP A 364 -11.71 21.51 -16.73
CA ASP A 364 -10.76 22.63 -16.90
C ASP A 364 -9.27 22.25 -16.74
N PHE A 365 -8.88 21.09 -17.28
CA PHE A 365 -7.46 20.80 -17.48
C PHE A 365 -7.23 20.30 -18.91
N PRO A 366 -6.52 21.07 -19.76
CA PRO A 366 -6.19 20.59 -21.09
C PRO A 366 -5.38 19.31 -20.95
N GLU A 367 -5.89 18.22 -21.54
CA GLU A 367 -5.09 17.06 -21.87
C GLU A 367 -3.95 17.54 -22.79
N GLN A 368 -2.82 17.97 -22.21
CA GLN A 368 -1.55 17.92 -22.91
C GLN A 368 -1.18 16.45 -23.01
N GLY A 369 -1.86 15.78 -23.95
CA GLY A 369 -1.47 14.51 -24.48
C GLY A 369 -0.08 14.65 -25.05
N GLY A 370 0.89 14.10 -24.34
CA GLY A 370 2.21 13.82 -24.87
C GLY A 370 2.05 13.16 -26.24
N GLN A 371 2.81 13.68 -27.20
CA GLN A 371 2.73 13.32 -28.60
C GLN A 371 2.68 11.80 -28.80
N ARG A 372 1.70 11.41 -29.63
CA ARG A 372 1.49 10.08 -30.15
C ARG A 372 2.77 9.55 -30.80
N SER A 373 3.33 8.48 -30.24
CA SER A 373 4.00 7.44 -31.02
C SER A 373 3.02 6.30 -31.19
N GLY A 374 2.53 6.08 -32.42
CA GLY A 374 1.54 5.08 -32.75
C GLY A 374 2.05 3.65 -32.54
N GLY A 375 1.69 3.04 -31.42
CA GLY A 375 1.80 1.60 -31.19
C GLY A 375 0.41 1.00 -31.03
N SER A 376 -0.01 0.13 -31.95
CA SER A 376 -1.21 -0.69 -31.81
C SER A 376 -1.12 -1.52 -30.53
N GLY A 377 -1.78 -1.07 -29.46
CA GLY A 377 -1.72 -1.68 -28.14
C GLY A 377 -2.45 -3.02 -28.10
N ARG A 378 -1.76 -4.11 -28.47
CA ARG A 378 -2.18 -5.46 -28.10
C ARG A 378 -1.83 -5.67 -26.63
N THR A 379 -2.84 -5.63 -25.76
CA THR A 379 -2.64 -6.00 -24.35
C THR A 379 -2.50 -7.52 -24.26
N ILE A 380 -1.37 -7.99 -23.73
CA ILE A 380 -1.10 -9.40 -23.50
C ILE A 380 -1.42 -9.74 -22.04
N ILE A 381 -2.37 -10.64 -21.82
CA ILE A 381 -2.80 -11.13 -20.50
C ILE A 381 -2.45 -12.61 -20.43
N PHE A 382 -2.00 -13.14 -19.30
CA PHE A 382 -1.81 -14.58 -19.11
C PHE A 382 -2.91 -15.17 -18.24
N HIS A 383 -3.44 -16.32 -18.63
CA HIS A 383 -4.50 -17.03 -17.92
C HIS A 383 -4.09 -18.48 -17.67
N ASN A 384 -4.21 -18.93 -16.42
CA ASN A 384 -4.01 -20.34 -16.04
C ASN A 384 -5.36 -21.06 -16.12
N VAL A 385 -5.46 -22.06 -16.98
CA VAL A 385 -6.68 -22.85 -17.21
C VAL A 385 -7.05 -23.58 -15.91
N LYS A 386 -8.24 -23.32 -15.37
CA LYS A 386 -8.79 -24.04 -14.21
C LYS A 386 -9.48 -25.34 -14.65
N ARG A 387 -9.71 -26.25 -13.70
CA ARG A 387 -10.44 -27.51 -13.96
C ARG A 387 -11.84 -27.19 -14.50
N GLY A 388 -12.17 -27.71 -15.69
CA GLY A 388 -13.46 -27.49 -16.36
C GLY A 388 -13.51 -26.31 -17.33
N GLU A 389 -12.43 -25.54 -17.51
CA GLU A 389 -12.40 -24.44 -18.49
C GLU A 389 -12.02 -24.94 -19.89
N SER A 390 -12.66 -24.35 -20.91
CA SER A 390 -12.35 -24.56 -22.34
C SER A 390 -11.84 -23.28 -22.97
N LEU A 391 -11.16 -23.36 -24.13
CA LEU A 391 -10.76 -22.15 -24.87
C LEU A 391 -11.95 -21.22 -25.17
N SER A 392 -13.13 -21.79 -25.41
CA SER A 392 -14.36 -21.03 -25.66
C SER A 392 -14.82 -20.24 -24.43
N SER A 393 -14.81 -20.86 -23.25
CA SER A 393 -15.17 -20.16 -22.00
C SER A 393 -14.14 -19.09 -21.63
N ILE A 394 -12.86 -19.35 -21.90
CA ILE A 394 -11.75 -18.42 -21.68
C ILE A 394 -11.84 -17.23 -22.65
N ALA A 395 -12.05 -17.48 -23.94
CA ALA A 395 -12.23 -16.45 -24.95
C ALA A 395 -13.38 -15.49 -24.60
N LYS A 396 -14.52 -16.05 -24.16
CA LYS A 396 -15.67 -15.27 -23.70
C LYS A 396 -15.32 -14.41 -22.47
N ARG A 397 -14.63 -14.98 -21.47
CA ARG A 397 -14.22 -14.24 -20.25
C ARG A 397 -13.34 -13.03 -20.57
N TYR A 398 -12.41 -13.17 -21.52
CA TYR A 398 -11.44 -12.13 -21.83
C TYR A 398 -11.84 -11.23 -23.02
N GLY A 399 -13.00 -11.47 -23.64
CA GLY A 399 -13.49 -10.70 -24.78
C GLY A 399 -12.59 -10.83 -26.02
N THR A 400 -12.10 -12.05 -26.30
CA THR A 400 -11.29 -12.38 -27.49
C THR A 400 -11.90 -13.58 -28.24
N SER A 401 -11.25 -14.06 -29.28
CA SER A 401 -11.69 -15.26 -30.03
C SER A 401 -10.81 -16.48 -29.73
N VAL A 402 -11.39 -17.69 -29.85
CA VAL A 402 -10.64 -18.94 -29.70
C VAL A 402 -9.46 -19.00 -30.67
N ALA A 403 -9.66 -18.58 -31.91
CA ALA A 403 -8.60 -18.52 -32.92
C ALA A 403 -7.47 -17.55 -32.54
N ALA A 404 -7.77 -16.42 -31.90
CA ALA A 404 -6.76 -15.49 -31.43
C ALA A 404 -5.92 -16.08 -30.28
N ILE A 405 -6.55 -16.81 -29.36
CA ILE A 405 -5.85 -17.53 -28.29
C ILE A 405 -4.99 -18.65 -28.88
N GLN A 406 -5.52 -19.45 -29.81
CA GLN A 406 -4.77 -20.53 -30.45
C GLN A 406 -3.54 -20.01 -31.18
N LYS A 407 -3.71 -18.95 -31.99
CA LYS A 407 -2.61 -18.31 -32.71
C LYS A 407 -1.55 -17.74 -31.77
N ALA A 408 -1.97 -17.10 -30.68
CA ALA A 408 -1.05 -16.52 -29.69
C ALA A 408 -0.28 -17.58 -28.89
N ASN A 409 -0.76 -18.82 -28.82
CA ASN A 409 -0.17 -19.91 -28.05
C ASN A 409 0.35 -21.08 -28.91
N GLY A 410 0.35 -20.94 -30.24
CA GLY A 410 0.77 -22.00 -31.16
C GLY A 410 -0.06 -23.30 -31.05
N LEU A 411 -1.31 -23.22 -30.59
CA LEU A 411 -2.16 -24.41 -30.39
C LEU A 411 -2.74 -24.88 -31.72
N LYS A 412 -2.53 -26.16 -32.04
CA LYS A 412 -3.08 -26.80 -33.25
C LYS A 412 -4.53 -27.30 -33.10
N SER A 413 -5.03 -27.38 -31.86
CA SER A 413 -6.40 -27.79 -31.55
C SER A 413 -6.99 -26.95 -30.42
N ALA A 414 -8.29 -27.09 -30.16
CA ALA A 414 -8.98 -26.30 -29.13
C ALA A 414 -8.87 -26.91 -27.71
N SER A 415 -8.09 -27.98 -27.55
CA SER A 415 -7.94 -28.70 -26.29
C SER A 415 -6.95 -27.98 -25.36
N VAL A 416 -7.32 -27.85 -24.10
CA VAL A 416 -6.50 -27.23 -23.04
C VAL A 416 -6.57 -28.06 -21.76
N LYS A 417 -5.44 -28.16 -21.06
CA LYS A 417 -5.33 -28.92 -19.81
C LYS A 417 -5.41 -27.99 -18.60
N PRO A 418 -6.05 -28.39 -17.49
CA PRO A 418 -5.97 -27.65 -16.24
C PRO A 418 -4.51 -27.41 -15.83
N GLY A 419 -4.20 -26.20 -15.38
CA GLY A 419 -2.85 -25.73 -15.06
C GLY A 419 -2.07 -25.18 -16.26
N GLN A 420 -2.55 -25.34 -17.50
CA GLN A 420 -1.91 -24.80 -18.69
C GLN A 420 -2.02 -23.26 -18.71
N LYS A 421 -0.89 -22.59 -18.97
CA LYS A 421 -0.84 -21.13 -19.08
C LYS A 421 -1.07 -20.71 -20.54
N LEU A 422 -2.05 -19.84 -20.75
CA LEU A 422 -2.42 -19.31 -22.07
C LEU A 422 -2.16 -17.80 -22.12
N GLN A 423 -1.50 -17.37 -23.19
CA GLN A 423 -1.37 -15.99 -23.61
C GLN A 423 -2.64 -15.52 -24.32
N ILE A 424 -3.31 -14.54 -23.74
CA ILE A 424 -4.55 -13.97 -24.24
C ILE A 424 -4.23 -12.58 -24.79
N THR A 425 -4.37 -12.40 -26.11
CA THR A 425 -4.22 -11.09 -26.74
C THR A 425 -5.58 -10.40 -26.80
N LYS A 426 -5.71 -9.27 -26.11
CA LYS A 426 -6.88 -8.40 -26.19
C LYS A 426 -6.61 -7.32 -27.24
N SER A 427 -7.28 -7.39 -28.38
CA SER A 427 -7.37 -6.26 -29.29
C SER A 427 -8.46 -5.33 -28.78
N SER A 428 -8.13 -4.07 -28.48
CA SER A 428 -9.13 -3.03 -28.25
C SER A 428 -9.83 -2.70 -29.57
N SER A 429 -10.77 -3.53 -30.00
CA SER A 429 -11.66 -3.20 -31.12
C SER A 429 -12.96 -2.64 -30.57
N ALA A 430 -13.15 -1.34 -30.76
CA ALA A 430 -14.44 -0.67 -30.72
C ALA A 430 -15.46 -1.44 -31.56
N GLY A 431 -16.66 -1.62 -31.00
CA GLY A 431 -17.76 -2.28 -31.70
C GLY A 431 -18.24 -1.45 -32.88
N SER A 432 -18.37 -2.08 -34.04
CA SER A 432 -19.38 -1.75 -35.06
C SER A 432 -19.29 -2.79 -36.20
N LYS A 433 -20.11 -3.83 -36.11
CA LYS A 433 -20.53 -4.60 -37.30
C LYS A 433 -21.32 -3.66 -38.21
N LYS A 434 -20.79 -3.30 -39.38
CA LYS A 434 -21.60 -2.83 -40.51
C LYS A 434 -21.72 -3.93 -41.56
N LYS A 435 -22.97 -4.30 -41.83
CA LYS A 435 -23.41 -5.24 -42.87
C LYS A 435 -22.85 -4.81 -44.24
N GLY A 436 -22.14 -5.72 -44.92
CA GLY A 436 -21.73 -5.52 -46.30
C GLY A 436 -22.96 -5.57 -47.23
N LYS A 437 -23.25 -4.46 -47.90
CA LYS A 437 -24.13 -4.44 -49.07
C LYS A 437 -23.34 -5.01 -50.25
N TYR A 438 -23.82 -6.11 -50.82
CA TYR A 438 -23.48 -6.54 -52.16
C TYR A 438 -23.80 -5.43 -53.16
N ARG A 439 -22.88 -5.13 -54.09
CA ARG A 439 -23.21 -4.37 -55.30
C ARG A 439 -22.58 -5.05 -56.51
N ALA A 440 -23.46 -5.36 -57.45
CA ALA A 440 -23.25 -6.20 -58.62
C ALA A 440 -22.42 -5.52 -59.73
N LYS A 441 -21.85 -6.38 -60.57
CA LYS A 441 -21.26 -6.13 -61.91
C LYS A 441 -22.06 -5.12 -62.74
N ARG A 442 -21.35 -4.26 -63.48
CA ARG A 442 -21.71 -3.95 -64.88
C ARG A 442 -20.52 -3.47 -65.72
N LYS A 443 -20.37 -4.08 -66.89
CA LYS A 443 -19.44 -3.79 -68.00
C LYS A 443 -19.86 -2.53 -68.79
N SER A 444 -18.90 -1.79 -69.34
CA SER A 444 -18.79 -1.38 -70.77
C SER A 444 -17.47 -0.59 -70.97
N ARG A 445 -16.54 -0.99 -71.87
CA ARG A 445 -16.41 -0.56 -73.30
C ARG A 445 -16.38 0.98 -73.44
N ARG A 446 -15.50 1.66 -74.20
CA ARG A 446 -14.42 1.33 -75.17
C ARG A 446 -13.84 2.69 -75.67
N ARG A 447 -12.60 2.69 -76.20
CA ARG A 447 -12.00 3.65 -77.18
C ARG A 447 -11.68 5.06 -76.62
N LYS A 448 -10.60 5.75 -77.01
CA LYS A 448 -9.63 5.60 -78.11
C LYS A 448 -8.22 5.52 -77.56
#